data_AF-A0AA46ACK6-F1
#
_entry.id   AF-A0AA46ACK6-F1
#
_cell.length_a   1.000
_cell.length_b   1.000
_cell.length_c   1.000
_cell.angle_alpha   90.00
_cell.angle_beta   90.00
_cell.angle_gamma   90.00
#
_symmetry.space_group_name_H-M   'P 1'
#
loop_
_entity.id
_entity.type
_entity.pdbx_description
1 polymer ?
#
loop_
_entity_poly.entity_id
_entity_poly.type
_entity_poly.pdbx_seq_one_letter_code
_entity_poly.pdbx_strand_id
1 'polypeptide(L)'
;MLKLRVEGKAHQVGPFMTDLNHHSKINFHQKETQSDEDHVCITCDIDLQPSRRVKIVEFLREGKAIITMPLLDLVVAEIEEGKTILAGKSFDIFSG
;
A
#
# COMPACT_ATOMS: atom_id res chain seq x y z
N MET A 1 -13.09 -2.93 5.14
CA MET A 1 -13.44 -4.28 4.71
C MET A 1 -14.17 -4.28 3.38
N LEU A 2 -13.48 -4.73 2.34
CA LEU A 2 -14.03 -4.99 1.01
C LEU A 2 -14.11 -6.51 0.82
N LYS A 3 -15.03 -6.96 -0.04
CA LYS A 3 -15.08 -8.36 -0.47
C LYS A 3 -14.46 -8.48 -1.85
N LEU A 4 -13.46 -9.34 -1.99
CA LEU A 4 -12.82 -9.68 -3.26
C LEU A 4 -13.29 -11.05 -3.71
N ARG A 5 -13.76 -11.14 -4.96
CA ARG A 5 -14.11 -12.40 -5.62
C ARG A 5 -13.25 -12.57 -6.87
N VAL A 6 -12.54 -13.68 -6.95
CA VAL A 6 -11.65 -14.03 -8.06
C VAL A 6 -12.10 -15.37 -8.64
N GLU A 7 -12.40 -15.40 -9.93
CA GLU A 7 -12.93 -16.57 -10.62
C GLU A 7 -12.18 -16.83 -11.93
N GLY A 8 -11.99 -18.09 -12.25
CA GLY A 8 -11.37 -18.50 -13.50
C GLY A 8 -10.80 -19.90 -13.44
N LYS A 9 -9.93 -20.24 -14.39
CA LYS A 9 -9.28 -21.55 -14.43
C LYS A 9 -8.25 -21.67 -13.32
N ALA A 10 -8.14 -22.86 -12.72
CA ALA A 10 -7.24 -23.10 -11.59
C ALA A 10 -5.79 -22.64 -11.84
N HIS A 11 -5.27 -22.90 -13.05
CA HIS A 11 -3.91 -22.54 -13.45
C HIS A 11 -3.67 -21.02 -13.65
N GLN A 12 -4.74 -20.22 -13.69
CA GLN A 12 -4.66 -18.75 -13.81
C GLN A 12 -4.92 -18.08 -12.45
N VAL A 13 -5.90 -18.60 -11.70
CA VAL A 13 -6.31 -18.04 -10.41
C VAL A 13 -5.23 -18.25 -9.33
N GLY A 14 -4.56 -19.40 -9.32
CA GLY A 14 -3.49 -19.69 -8.35
C GLY A 14 -2.33 -18.68 -8.40
N PRO A 15 -1.69 -18.49 -9.57
CA PRO A 15 -0.64 -17.48 -9.75
C PRO A 15 -1.12 -16.07 -9.41
N PHE A 16 -2.31 -15.68 -9.90
CA PHE A 16 -2.88 -14.36 -9.63
C PHE A 16 -3.03 -14.09 -8.12
N MET A 17 -3.60 -15.05 -7.37
CA MET A 17 -3.75 -14.91 -5.92
C MET A 17 -2.41 -14.90 -5.20
N THR A 18 -1.39 -15.57 -5.73
CA THR A 18 -0.04 -15.56 -5.19
C THR A 18 0.55 -14.17 -5.31
N ASP A 19 0.47 -13.55 -6.50
CA ASP A 19 0.93 -12.18 -6.71
C ASP A 19 0.18 -11.17 -5.83
N LEU A 20 -1.14 -11.36 -5.71
CA LEU A 20 -1.99 -10.48 -4.91
C LEU A 20 -1.68 -10.58 -3.40
N ASN A 21 -1.36 -11.78 -2.89
CA ASN A 21 -0.95 -11.99 -1.50
C ASN A 21 0.40 -11.34 -1.16
N HIS A 22 1.29 -11.18 -2.13
CA HIS A 22 2.57 -10.48 -1.93
C HIS A 22 2.40 -8.95 -1.94
N HIS A 23 1.21 -8.44 -2.25
CA HIS A 23 0.96 -7.02 -2.34
C HIS A 23 0.73 -6.41 -0.94
N SER A 24 1.75 -5.71 -0.40
CA SER A 24 1.78 -5.12 0.95
C SER A 24 0.67 -4.10 1.30
N LYS A 25 -0.24 -3.81 0.38
CA LYS A 25 -1.38 -2.89 0.56
C LYS A 25 -2.71 -3.60 0.79
N ILE A 26 -2.73 -4.93 0.72
CA ILE A 26 -3.94 -5.74 0.86
C ILE A 26 -3.70 -6.74 2.00
N ASN A 27 -4.45 -6.57 3.09
CA ASN A 27 -4.48 -7.54 4.17
C ASN A 27 -5.67 -8.48 3.94
N PHE A 28 -5.41 -9.79 3.90
CA PHE A 28 -6.44 -10.82 3.73
C PHE A 28 -6.81 -11.41 5.09
N HIS A 29 -8.11 -11.56 5.36
CA HIS A 29 -8.60 -12.05 6.65
C HIS A 29 -9.25 -13.42 6.57
N GLN A 30 -10.22 -13.58 5.69
CA GLN A 30 -10.99 -14.81 5.50
C GLN A 30 -10.96 -15.20 4.03
N LYS A 31 -10.76 -16.49 3.75
CA LYS A 31 -10.69 -17.03 2.39
C LYS A 31 -11.60 -18.25 2.28
N GLU A 32 -12.60 -18.16 1.42
CA GLU A 32 -13.42 -19.28 0.98
C GLU A 32 -13.00 -19.66 -0.43
N THR A 33 -12.77 -20.96 -0.67
CA THR A 33 -12.41 -21.47 -2.00
C THR A 33 -13.44 -22.50 -2.42
N GLN A 34 -14.04 -22.29 -3.57
CA GLN A 34 -14.90 -23.25 -4.25
C GLN A 34 -14.19 -23.68 -5.53
N SER A 35 -14.06 -24.98 -5.74
CA SER A 35 -13.42 -25.54 -6.92
C SER A 35 -14.29 -26.60 -7.56
N ASP A 36 -14.44 -26.50 -8.87
CA ASP A 36 -14.95 -27.54 -9.78
C ASP A 36 -13.78 -27.98 -10.70
N GLU A 37 -13.90 -29.10 -11.41
CA GLU A 37 -12.83 -29.83 -12.12
C GLU A 37 -11.82 -28.94 -12.87
N ASP A 38 -12.26 -27.80 -13.42
CA ASP A 38 -11.41 -26.84 -14.13
C ASP A 38 -11.52 -25.38 -13.64
N HIS A 39 -12.45 -25.08 -12.73
CA HIS A 39 -12.78 -23.71 -12.31
C HIS A 39 -12.61 -23.51 -10.82
N VAL A 40 -12.05 -22.37 -10.44
CA VAL A 40 -11.85 -21.97 -9.05
C VAL A 40 -12.47 -20.60 -8.82
N CYS A 41 -13.27 -20.49 -7.76
CA CYS A 41 -13.78 -19.24 -7.21
C CYS A 41 -13.20 -19.05 -5.81
N ILE A 42 -12.49 -17.95 -5.60
CA ILE A 42 -11.98 -17.54 -4.30
C ILE A 42 -12.72 -16.28 -3.86
N THR A 43 -13.36 -16.35 -2.70
CA THR A 43 -13.96 -15.20 -2.04
C THR A 43 -13.15 -14.87 -0.80
N CYS A 44 -12.75 -13.62 -0.65
CA CYS A 44 -12.01 -13.20 0.53
C CYS A 44 -12.41 -11.81 1.02
N ASP A 45 -12.41 -11.67 2.34
CA ASP A 45 -12.54 -10.37 2.99
C ASP A 45 -11.16 -9.74 3.09
N ILE A 46 -11.04 -8.53 2.54
CA ILE A 46 -9.79 -7.79 2.48
C ILE A 46 -9.94 -6.44 3.17
N ASP A 47 -8.85 -6.00 3.79
CA ASP A 47 -8.63 -4.59 4.07
C ASP A 47 -7.60 -4.05 3.10
N LEU A 48 -8.07 -3.17 2.23
CA LEU A 48 -7.18 -2.31 1.49
C LEU A 48 -6.63 -1.31 2.49
N GLN A 49 -5.33 -1.33 2.71
CA GLN A 49 -4.62 -0.22 3.32
C GLN A 49 -4.05 0.62 2.19
N PRO A 50 -4.82 1.61 1.67
CA PRO A 50 -4.21 2.66 0.90
C PRO A 50 -3.32 3.42 1.88
N SER A 51 -2.05 3.03 1.98
CA SER A 51 -1.06 3.97 2.45
C SER A 51 -1.22 5.16 1.52
N ARG A 52 -1.59 6.32 2.07
CA ARG A 52 -1.34 7.57 1.36
C ARG A 52 0.16 7.55 1.15
N ARG A 53 0.58 7.13 -0.04
CA ARG A 53 1.98 7.09 -0.44
C ARG A 53 2.55 8.49 -0.24
N VAL A 54 1.71 9.51 -0.46
CA VAL A 54 1.95 10.89 -0.11
C VAL A 54 1.81 11.10 1.40
N LYS A 55 2.92 11.46 2.05
CA LYS A 55 3.00 11.96 3.41
C LYS A 55 3.37 13.43 3.36
N ILE A 56 2.84 14.25 4.26
CA ILE A 56 3.22 15.67 4.38
C ILE A 56 4.29 15.77 5.46
N VAL A 57 5.46 16.29 5.10
CA VAL A 57 6.51 16.65 6.06
C VAL A 57 6.39 18.14 6.36
N GLU A 58 6.48 18.49 7.64
CA GLU A 58 6.41 19.87 8.11
C GLU A 58 7.76 20.27 8.72
N PHE A 59 8.38 21.30 8.16
CA PHE A 59 9.61 21.89 8.68
C PHE A 59 9.27 23.19 9.39
N LEU A 60 9.48 23.23 10.70
CA LEU A 60 9.32 24.43 11.50
C LEU A 60 10.64 25.21 11.52
N ARG A 61 10.65 26.42 10.95
CA ARG A 61 11.78 27.34 11.07
C ARG A 61 11.51 28.33 12.19
N GLU A 62 12.24 28.17 13.31
CA GLU A 62 12.32 29.11 14.46
C GLU A 62 11.01 29.86 14.77
N GLY A 63 9.89 29.13 14.80
CA GLY A 63 8.56 29.66 15.17
C GLY A 63 7.91 30.64 14.20
N LYS A 64 8.46 30.88 13.00
CA LYS A 64 7.99 31.94 12.09
C LYS A 64 7.33 31.43 10.82
N ALA A 65 7.72 30.26 10.32
CA ALA A 65 7.14 29.66 9.13
C ALA A 65 7.16 28.13 9.19
N ILE A 66 6.07 27.51 8.72
CA ILE A 66 5.97 26.08 8.47
C ILE A 66 6.12 25.88 6.97
N ILE A 67 7.15 25.15 6.56
CA ILE A 67 7.30 24.68 5.19
C ILE A 67 6.70 23.29 5.13
N THR A 68 5.69 23.09 4.28
CA THR A 68 5.09 21.77 4.06
C THR A 68 5.64 21.17 2.77
N MET A 69 5.98 19.88 2.80
CA MET A 69 6.48 19.16 1.64
C MET A 69 5.74 17.81 1.50
N PRO A 70 4.85 17.66 0.51
CA PRO A 70 4.27 16.36 0.17
C PRO A 70 5.34 15.44 -0.46
N LEU A 71 5.57 14.29 0.16
CA LEU A 71 6.51 13.26 -0.27
C LEU A 71 5.81 11.93 -0.51
N LEU A 72 6.01 11.35 -1.69
CA LEU A 72 5.61 10.00 -2.04
C LEU A 72 6.63 8.98 -1.49
N ASP A 73 6.14 7.90 -0.88
CA ASP A 73 6.93 6.79 -0.34
C ASP A 73 7.99 7.23 0.67
N LEU A 74 7.59 8.13 1.58
CA LEU A 74 8.47 8.63 2.63
C LEU A 74 9.00 7.49 3.53
N VAL A 75 10.32 7.37 3.59
CA VAL A 75 11.08 6.59 4.56
C VAL A 75 11.66 7.54 5.61
N VAL A 76 11.55 7.15 6.87
CA VAL A 76 12.06 7.89 8.03
C VAL A 76 13.02 6.98 8.78
N ALA A 77 14.26 7.42 8.99
CA ALA A 77 15.27 6.68 9.74
C ALA A 77 16.02 7.60 10.70
N GLU A 78 16.16 7.20 11.96
CA GLU A 78 17.06 7.85 12.89
C GLU A 78 18.48 7.32 12.65
N ILE A 79 19.43 8.23 12.46
CA ILE A 79 20.83 7.89 12.16
C ILE A 79 21.75 8.11 13.37
N GLU A 80 21.41 9.09 14.20
CA GLU A 80 22.08 9.45 15.45
C GLU A 80 21.03 10.12 16.34
N GLU A 81 21.32 10.25 17.64
CA GLU A 81 20.40 10.88 18.59
C GLU A 81 19.99 12.28 18.11
N GLY A 82 18.69 12.46 17.87
CA GLY A 82 18.11 13.72 17.39
C GLY A 82 18.35 14.02 15.90
N LYS A 83 18.96 13.12 15.13
CA LYS A 83 19.14 13.26 13.68
C LYS A 83 18.32 12.23 12.92
N THR A 84 17.38 12.73 12.13
CA THR A 84 16.50 11.92 11.28
C THR A 84 16.77 12.17 9.81
N ILE A 85 16.92 11.12 9.02
CA ILE A 85 16.88 11.17 7.56
C ILE A 85 15.44 10.94 7.11
N LEU A 86 14.98 11.81 6.22
CA LEU A 86 13.73 11.71 5.49
C LEU A 86 14.06 11.49 4.01
N ALA A 87 13.60 10.38 3.42
CA ALA A 87 13.81 10.07 2.01
C ALA A 87 12.49 9.74 1.34
N GLY A 88 12.17 10.41 0.23
CA GLY A 88 10.95 10.19 -0.55
C GLY A 88 11.00 10.96 -1.86
N LYS A 89 10.02 10.76 -2.74
CA LYS A 89 9.90 11.55 -3.98
C LYS A 89 9.02 12.76 -3.74
N SER A 90 9.46 13.96 -4.12
CA SER A 90 8.58 15.14 -4.12
C SER A 90 7.35 14.87 -4.98
N PHE A 91 6.17 15.15 -4.43
CA PHE A 91 4.90 14.97 -5.13
C PHE A 91 4.23 16.32 -5.33
N ASP A 92 4.34 16.87 -6.54
CA ASP A 92 3.62 18.08 -6.94
C ASP A 92 2.58 17.71 -8.00
N ILE A 93 1.31 17.98 -7.71
CA ILE A 93 0.18 17.69 -8.60
C ILE A 93 0.07 18.68 -9.76
N PHE A 94 0.84 19.76 -9.73
CA PHE A 94 0.85 20.83 -10.73
C PHE A 94 2.12 20.86 -11.58
N SER A 95 3.15 20.09 -11.21
CA SER A 95 4.35 19.92 -12.04
C SER A 95 4.13 18.81 -13.07
N GLY A 96 3.35 19.11 -14.11
CA GLY A 96 3.20 18.27 -15.32
C GLY A 96 4.25 18.61 -16.36
#